data_AF-A0A6L5FPY6-F1
#
_entry.id   AF-A0A6L5FPY6-F1
#
_cell.length_a   1.000
_cell.length_b   1.000
_cell.length_c   1.000
_cell.angle_alpha   90.00
_cell.angle_beta   90.00
_cell.angle_gamma   90.00
#
_symmetry.space_group_name_H-M   'P 1'
#
loop_
_entity.id
_entity.type
_entity.pdbx_description
1 polymer ?
#
loop_
_entity_poly.entity_id
_entity_poly.type
_entity_poly.pdbx_seq_one_letter_code
_entity_poly.pdbx_strand_id
1 'polypeptide(L)'
;MSILDRLQFYFMHFMPYPDIASGRGAGQWVDIPNAHFDPIEGNKLYKRYPDELVLGDELGYDGLVVTEHHSTYYSLMPSCTVAAGALVARTKRVKICLFGTPIALTYPHRLAEEYAMLDVMSGGRVECAFPLGTGMEYWVNPVNPSTARERFREAMDVLMQAWTQPGPTRYDGRFYQYKYLNPFPPPYQKPHPKIYIVGSGSEETIAYAAEKGFGYSQVFVPLAPQLKSFQNYREIAARHGLKVDSESIIISAMVYVAETEQKAIEEGRDHILFYFQKLLKTSPHFYAPPGHLPIERLRKRLEMPNIQDTEITLGSSQHPLSNRARNTGAGRRTDRLLVRAGAKQQDHPPPARRRHAALEGGQEHHDFRGRSDPASPANGSGSAAGRRIEGRQWTASPSAT
;
A
#
# COMPACT_ATOMS: atom_id res chain seq x y z
N MET A 1 -18.87 -24.47 7.63
CA MET A 1 -18.20 -23.39 6.89
C MET A 1 -16.71 -23.53 7.14
N SER A 2 -15.92 -23.72 6.09
CA SER A 2 -14.46 -23.92 6.21
C SER A 2 -13.79 -22.64 6.72
N ILE A 3 -12.60 -22.77 7.31
CA ILE A 3 -11.77 -21.60 7.66
C ILE A 3 -11.43 -20.78 6.40
N LEU A 4 -11.31 -21.43 5.24
CA LEU A 4 -11.03 -20.78 3.95
C LEU A 4 -12.18 -19.87 3.50
N ASP A 5 -13.44 -20.27 3.75
CA ASP A 5 -14.62 -19.43 3.49
C ASP A 5 -14.64 -18.19 4.40
N ARG A 6 -13.80 -18.21 5.43
CA ARG A 6 -13.59 -17.14 6.38
C ARG A 6 -12.25 -16.44 6.17
N LEU A 7 -11.63 -16.49 5.00
CA LEU A 7 -10.43 -15.71 4.67
C LEU A 7 -10.74 -14.79 3.49
N GLN A 8 -10.12 -13.62 3.47
CA GLN A 8 -10.05 -12.74 2.33
C GLN A 8 -8.61 -12.73 1.79
N PHE A 9 -8.47 -12.82 0.47
CA PHE A 9 -7.17 -12.88 -0.19
C PHE A 9 -6.91 -11.58 -0.95
N TYR A 10 -5.80 -10.94 -0.62
CA TYR A 10 -5.38 -9.67 -1.18
C TYR A 10 -4.13 -9.87 -2.02
N PHE A 11 -4.16 -9.40 -3.27
CA PHE A 11 -3.03 -9.50 -4.17
C PHE A 11 -2.08 -8.32 -4.01
N MET A 12 -0.78 -8.60 -3.91
CA MET A 12 0.24 -7.61 -3.59
C MET A 12 1.55 -7.92 -4.31
N HIS A 13 2.22 -6.87 -4.78
CA HIS A 13 3.64 -6.91 -5.08
C HIS A 13 4.24 -5.52 -4.84
N PHE A 14 5.56 -5.43 -4.74
CA PHE A 14 6.23 -4.15 -4.48
C PHE A 14 6.60 -3.37 -5.75
N MET A 15 6.30 -3.89 -6.95
CA MET A 15 6.84 -3.35 -8.21
C MET A 15 8.37 -3.22 -8.17
N PRO A 16 9.12 -4.29 -7.87
CA PRO A 16 10.58 -4.19 -7.74
C PRO A 16 11.22 -3.85 -9.09
N TYR A 17 12.28 -3.05 -9.08
CA TYR A 17 13.12 -2.87 -10.27
C TYR A 17 14.08 -4.08 -10.38
N PRO A 18 14.00 -4.90 -11.44
CA PRO A 18 14.70 -6.18 -11.49
C PRO A 18 16.22 -6.03 -11.72
N ASP A 19 16.64 -4.98 -12.44
CA ASP A 19 18.04 -4.72 -12.74
C ASP A 19 18.70 -3.93 -11.60
N ILE A 20 18.95 -4.63 -10.49
CA ILE A 20 19.53 -4.03 -9.29
C ILE A 20 20.98 -3.60 -9.54
N ALA A 21 21.41 -2.51 -8.88
CA ALA A 21 22.81 -2.10 -8.92
C ALA A 21 23.70 -3.21 -8.31
N SER A 22 24.45 -3.91 -9.15
CA SER A 22 25.30 -5.03 -8.72
C SER A 22 26.44 -4.55 -7.80
N GLY A 23 26.91 -5.42 -6.91
CA GLY A 23 28.08 -5.15 -6.06
C GLY A 23 27.90 -4.16 -4.91
N ARG A 24 26.73 -3.54 -4.72
CA ARG A 24 26.49 -2.64 -3.58
C ARG A 24 26.40 -3.37 -2.24
N GLY A 25 27.33 -3.07 -1.34
CA GLY A 25 27.32 -3.57 0.04
C GLY A 25 26.19 -2.97 0.90
N ALA A 26 25.84 -1.69 0.66
CA ALA A 26 24.86 -0.93 1.44
C ALA A 26 23.39 -1.30 1.16
N GLY A 27 23.13 -2.15 0.16
CA GLY A 27 21.78 -2.52 -0.26
C GLY A 27 21.24 -1.64 -1.39
N GLN A 28 19.92 -1.66 -1.55
CA GLN A 28 19.22 -1.00 -2.64
C GLN A 28 18.26 0.10 -2.15
N TRP A 29 18.64 0.85 -1.11
CA TRP A 29 17.77 1.85 -0.49
C TRP A 29 18.59 3.05 -0.01
N VAL A 30 17.99 4.23 -0.02
CA VAL A 30 18.46 5.52 0.52
C VAL A 30 19.45 6.22 -0.40
N ASP A 31 20.59 5.60 -0.69
CA ASP A 31 21.73 6.24 -1.33
C ASP A 31 22.04 5.71 -2.74
N ILE A 32 21.08 5.02 -3.38
CA ILE A 32 21.24 4.63 -4.79
C ILE A 32 21.09 5.86 -5.69
N PRO A 33 22.06 6.14 -6.58
CA PRO A 33 21.88 7.15 -7.61
C PRO A 33 20.69 6.84 -8.52
N ASN A 34 19.82 7.82 -8.74
CA ASN A 34 18.72 7.69 -9.69
C ASN A 34 19.18 7.46 -11.15
N ALA A 35 20.44 7.76 -11.46
CA ALA A 35 21.07 7.49 -12.76
C ALA A 35 21.08 6.01 -13.16
N HIS A 36 20.88 5.09 -12.21
CA HIS A 36 20.74 3.67 -12.50
C HIS A 36 19.34 3.28 -13.02
N PHE A 37 18.35 4.17 -12.94
CA PHE A 37 17.00 3.90 -13.41
C PHE A 37 16.91 4.21 -14.90
N ASP A 38 16.60 3.20 -15.71
CA ASP A 38 16.30 3.39 -17.14
C ASP A 38 14.80 3.66 -17.32
N PRO A 39 14.40 4.86 -17.80
CA PRO A 39 13.00 5.17 -18.05
C PRO A 39 12.32 4.26 -19.09
N ILE A 40 13.07 3.67 -20.03
CA ILE A 40 12.54 2.77 -21.06
C ILE A 40 12.14 1.44 -20.42
N GLU A 41 13.01 0.86 -19.60
CA GLU A 41 12.67 -0.34 -18.82
C GLU A 41 11.60 -0.04 -17.78
N GLY A 42 11.70 1.11 -17.09
CA GLY A 42 10.68 1.61 -16.19
C GLY A 42 9.29 1.66 -16.83
N ASN A 43 9.18 2.14 -18.08
CA ASN A 43 7.91 2.16 -18.81
C ASN A 43 7.30 0.76 -18.96
N LYS A 44 8.11 -0.25 -19.30
CA LYS A 44 7.65 -1.63 -19.45
C LYS A 44 7.14 -2.16 -18.12
N LEU A 45 7.85 -1.89 -17.02
CA LEU A 45 7.47 -2.30 -15.67
C LEU A 45 6.19 -1.61 -15.19
N TYR A 46 6.05 -0.29 -15.40
CA TYR A 46 4.85 0.47 -15.03
C TYR A 46 3.62 0.15 -15.88
N LYS A 47 3.77 -0.48 -17.04
CA LYS A 47 2.63 -1.09 -17.76
C LYS A 47 2.27 -2.43 -17.13
N ARG A 48 3.28 -3.29 -17.00
CA ARG A 48 3.12 -4.67 -16.53
C ARG A 48 2.54 -4.78 -15.12
N TYR A 49 3.09 -4.07 -14.15
CA TYR A 49 2.72 -4.26 -12.75
C TYR A 49 1.28 -3.81 -12.42
N PRO A 50 0.79 -2.64 -12.87
CA PRO A 50 -0.62 -2.31 -12.73
C PRO A 50 -1.54 -3.29 -13.46
N ASP A 51 -1.15 -3.80 -14.64
CA ASP A 51 -1.93 -4.81 -15.36
C ASP A 51 -2.04 -6.12 -14.56
N GLU A 52 -0.95 -6.54 -13.91
CA GLU A 52 -0.94 -7.70 -12.99
C GLU A 52 -1.86 -7.47 -11.80
N LEU A 53 -1.82 -6.30 -11.16
CA LEU A 53 -2.75 -5.97 -10.08
C LEU A 53 -4.21 -5.99 -10.55
N VAL A 54 -4.51 -5.40 -11.70
CA VAL A 54 -5.88 -5.38 -12.28
C VAL A 54 -6.37 -6.80 -12.57
N LEU A 55 -5.52 -7.70 -13.06
CA LEU A 55 -5.85 -9.11 -13.27
C LEU A 55 -6.34 -9.78 -11.97
N GLY A 56 -5.89 -9.33 -10.79
CA GLY A 56 -6.39 -9.80 -9.51
C GLY A 56 -7.90 -9.61 -9.31
N ASP A 57 -8.51 -8.58 -9.91
CA ASP A 57 -9.98 -8.39 -9.86
C ASP A 57 -10.71 -9.51 -10.59
N GLU A 58 -10.20 -9.88 -11.77
CA GLU A 58 -10.72 -10.94 -12.64
C GLU A 58 -10.51 -12.34 -12.04
N LEU A 59 -9.35 -12.56 -11.40
CA LEU A 59 -8.99 -13.83 -10.76
C LEU A 59 -9.74 -14.10 -9.45
N GLY A 60 -10.56 -13.16 -8.98
CA GLY A 60 -11.43 -13.41 -7.84
C GLY A 60 -10.87 -13.00 -6.48
N TYR A 61 -9.76 -12.27 -6.42
CA TYR A 61 -9.22 -11.74 -5.17
C TYR A 61 -10.23 -10.82 -4.47
N ASP A 62 -10.09 -10.65 -3.15
CA ASP A 62 -10.95 -9.78 -2.34
C ASP A 62 -10.44 -8.34 -2.32
N GLY A 63 -9.13 -8.15 -2.49
CA GLY A 63 -8.54 -6.83 -2.63
C GLY A 63 -7.19 -6.82 -3.34
N LEU A 64 -6.79 -5.62 -3.73
CA LEU A 64 -5.49 -5.31 -4.30
C LEU A 64 -4.76 -4.38 -3.35
N VAL A 65 -3.44 -4.54 -3.26
CA VAL A 65 -2.62 -3.79 -2.31
C VAL A 65 -1.62 -2.93 -3.08
N VAL A 66 -1.64 -1.63 -2.79
CA VAL A 66 -0.58 -0.71 -3.21
C VAL A 66 0.28 -0.37 -1.98
N THR A 67 1.58 -0.18 -2.18
CA THR A 67 2.51 0.18 -1.12
C THR A 67 3.21 1.49 -1.41
N GLU A 68 3.97 1.99 -0.45
CA GLU A 68 4.74 3.22 -0.60
C GLU A 68 6.16 3.04 -0.07
N HIS A 69 7.14 3.34 -0.91
CA HIS A 69 8.54 3.41 -0.52
C HIS A 69 9.29 4.44 -1.36
N HIS A 70 10.31 5.05 -0.76
CA HIS A 70 11.04 6.15 -1.40
C HIS A 70 12.52 5.80 -1.58
N SER A 71 13.11 6.33 -2.66
CA SER A 71 14.56 6.25 -2.95
C SER A 71 15.11 4.81 -2.93
N THR A 72 14.42 3.89 -3.60
CA THR A 72 14.76 2.46 -3.58
C THR A 72 14.36 1.71 -4.85
N TYR A 73 15.05 0.61 -5.14
CA TYR A 73 14.66 -0.36 -6.18
C TYR A 73 13.80 -1.50 -5.66
N TYR A 74 13.71 -1.60 -4.33
CA TYR A 74 12.80 -2.49 -3.64
C TYR A 74 11.35 -2.30 -4.12
N SER A 75 10.96 -1.05 -4.41
CA SER A 75 9.63 -0.72 -4.86
C SER A 75 9.61 0.53 -5.72
N LEU A 76 8.93 0.43 -6.86
CA LEU A 76 8.65 1.54 -7.78
C LEU A 76 7.31 2.23 -7.46
N MET A 77 6.81 2.13 -6.23
CA MET A 77 5.59 2.84 -5.81
C MET A 77 5.95 3.93 -4.80
N PRO A 78 6.27 5.16 -5.26
CA PRO A 78 6.54 6.29 -4.36
C PRO A 78 5.26 6.99 -3.85
N SER A 79 4.09 6.63 -4.38
CA SER A 79 2.80 7.20 -3.94
C SER A 79 1.71 6.15 -4.01
N CYS A 80 1.15 5.79 -2.86
CA CYS A 80 -0.04 4.91 -2.83
C CYS A 80 -1.21 5.54 -3.60
N THR A 81 -1.44 6.85 -3.43
CA THR A 81 -2.58 7.55 -4.05
C THR A 81 -2.55 7.45 -5.57
N VAL A 82 -1.39 7.68 -6.20
CA VAL A 82 -1.24 7.62 -7.66
C VAL A 82 -1.45 6.20 -8.16
N ALA A 83 -0.83 5.21 -7.53
CA ALA A 83 -1.00 3.81 -7.89
C ALA A 83 -2.46 3.34 -7.71
N ALA A 84 -3.09 3.70 -6.59
CA ALA A 84 -4.49 3.40 -6.33
C ALA A 84 -5.42 4.06 -7.35
N GLY A 85 -5.17 5.31 -7.75
CA GLY A 85 -5.96 5.99 -8.79
C GLY A 85 -5.99 5.21 -10.11
N ALA A 86 -4.85 4.64 -10.51
CA ALA A 86 -4.77 3.79 -11.71
C ALA A 86 -5.60 2.49 -11.57
N LEU A 87 -5.69 1.93 -10.36
CA LEU A 87 -6.46 0.71 -10.10
C LEU A 87 -7.96 0.98 -9.92
N VAL A 88 -8.35 2.07 -9.24
CA VAL A 88 -9.76 2.43 -8.96
C VAL A 88 -10.56 2.49 -10.25
N ALA A 89 -10.01 3.14 -11.28
CA ALA A 89 -10.68 3.32 -12.57
C ALA A 89 -10.75 2.04 -13.42
N ARG A 90 -9.87 1.06 -13.16
CA ARG A 90 -9.71 -0.16 -13.96
C ARG A 90 -10.31 -1.41 -13.32
N THR A 91 -10.82 -1.29 -12.09
CA THR A 91 -11.37 -2.40 -11.31
C THR A 91 -12.79 -2.10 -10.86
N LYS A 92 -13.59 -3.14 -10.66
CA LYS A 92 -15.03 -3.02 -10.36
C LYS A 92 -15.40 -3.58 -9.00
N ARG A 93 -14.78 -4.68 -8.56
CA ARG A 93 -15.24 -5.43 -7.37
C ARG A 93 -14.24 -5.41 -6.23
N VAL A 94 -12.95 -5.61 -6.51
CA VAL A 94 -11.90 -5.68 -5.48
C VAL A 94 -11.83 -4.43 -4.61
N LYS A 95 -11.53 -4.64 -3.33
CA LYS A 95 -11.07 -3.58 -2.44
C LYS A 95 -9.69 -3.08 -2.87
N ILE A 96 -9.38 -1.82 -2.58
CA ILE A 96 -8.06 -1.25 -2.84
C ILE A 96 -7.48 -0.81 -1.51
N CYS A 97 -6.49 -1.57 -1.03
CA CYS A 97 -5.82 -1.32 0.23
C CYS A 97 -4.55 -0.49 -0.01
N LEU A 98 -4.56 0.75 0.46
CA LEU A 98 -3.39 1.62 0.48
C LEU A 98 -2.55 1.28 1.70
N PHE A 99 -1.65 0.28 1.56
CA PHE A 99 -0.87 -0.33 2.61
C PHE A 99 0.58 0.17 2.56
N GLY A 100 0.82 1.41 2.98
CA GLY A 100 2.20 1.90 2.90
C GLY A 100 2.45 3.34 3.28
N THR A 101 1.48 4.24 3.18
CA THR A 101 1.75 5.68 3.36
C THR A 101 2.15 6.02 4.80
N PRO A 102 3.40 6.42 5.05
CA PRO A 102 3.82 6.85 6.37
C PRO A 102 3.24 8.25 6.64
N ILE A 103 2.08 8.31 7.29
CA ILE A 103 1.30 9.55 7.41
C ILE A 103 2.08 10.70 8.08
N ALA A 104 3.09 10.40 8.90
CA ALA A 104 3.96 11.39 9.53
C ALA A 104 4.95 12.06 8.56
N LEU A 105 5.15 11.50 7.36
CA LEU A 105 6.09 11.99 6.35
C LEU A 105 5.39 12.82 5.26
N THR A 106 4.08 13.03 5.36
CA THR A 106 3.27 13.80 4.40
C THR A 106 2.36 14.81 5.12
N TYR A 107 1.54 15.52 4.34
CA TYR A 107 0.54 16.44 4.85
C TYR A 107 -0.79 15.73 5.13
N PRO A 108 -1.23 15.58 6.40
CA PRO A 108 -2.41 14.77 6.72
C PRO A 108 -3.72 15.33 6.16
N HIS A 109 -3.88 16.65 6.03
CA HIS A 109 -5.08 17.25 5.43
C HIS A 109 -5.22 16.87 3.94
N ARG A 110 -4.12 16.93 3.19
CA ARG A 110 -4.07 16.54 1.79
C ARG A 110 -4.30 15.04 1.62
N LEU A 111 -3.70 14.23 2.50
CA LEU A 111 -3.94 12.78 2.49
C LEU A 111 -5.41 12.45 2.76
N ALA A 112 -6.07 13.20 3.66
CA ALA A 112 -7.50 13.06 3.92
C ALA A 112 -8.34 13.27 2.66
N GLU A 113 -8.05 14.31 1.88
CA GLU A 113 -8.71 14.61 0.60
C GLU A 113 -8.43 13.53 -0.45
N GLU A 114 -7.16 13.17 -0.63
CA GLU A 114 -6.73 12.17 -1.62
C GLU A 114 -7.39 10.80 -1.40
N TYR A 115 -7.40 10.34 -0.15
CA TYR A 115 -7.98 9.04 0.19
C TYR A 115 -9.51 9.06 0.15
N ALA A 116 -10.15 10.16 0.58
CA ALA A 116 -11.59 10.32 0.44
C ALA A 116 -12.02 10.41 -1.03
N MET A 117 -11.23 11.07 -1.87
CA MET A 117 -11.44 11.12 -3.32
C MET A 117 -11.39 9.71 -3.92
N LEU A 118 -10.38 8.90 -3.59
CA LEU A 118 -10.30 7.51 -4.04
C LEU A 118 -11.47 6.68 -3.52
N ASP A 119 -11.87 6.89 -2.28
CA ASP A 119 -13.00 6.19 -1.66
C ASP A 119 -14.30 6.48 -2.42
N VAL A 120 -14.57 7.76 -2.71
CA VAL A 120 -15.71 8.21 -3.52
C VAL A 120 -15.64 7.67 -4.94
N MET A 121 -14.50 7.79 -5.62
CA MET A 121 -14.31 7.27 -6.99
C MET A 121 -14.53 5.76 -7.07
N SER A 122 -14.17 5.04 -6.02
CA SER A 122 -14.29 3.58 -5.96
C SER A 122 -15.67 3.09 -5.54
N GLY A 123 -16.53 3.97 -5.01
CA GLY A 123 -17.81 3.60 -4.42
C GLY A 123 -17.69 2.89 -3.08
N GLY A 124 -16.69 3.25 -2.26
CA GLY A 124 -16.51 2.68 -0.93
C GLY A 124 -15.66 1.41 -0.87
N ARG A 125 -14.67 1.27 -1.76
CA ARG A 125 -13.80 0.08 -1.83
C ARG A 125 -12.42 0.31 -1.20
N VAL A 126 -12.17 1.48 -0.61
CA VAL A 126 -10.83 1.83 -0.11
C VAL A 126 -10.61 1.27 1.30
N GLU A 127 -9.43 0.69 1.52
CA GLU A 127 -8.91 0.39 2.86
C GLU A 127 -7.56 1.10 3.04
N CYS A 128 -7.25 1.54 4.26
CA CYS A 128 -6.10 2.36 4.57
C CYS A 128 -5.21 1.66 5.60
N ALA A 129 -3.91 1.53 5.32
CA ALA A 129 -2.95 0.95 6.24
C ALA A 129 -1.75 1.91 6.40
N PHE A 130 -1.59 2.43 7.62
CA PHE A 130 -0.59 3.45 7.93
C PHE A 130 0.57 2.85 8.73
N PRO A 131 1.77 2.72 8.15
CA PRO A 131 2.99 2.46 8.91
C PRO A 131 3.52 3.74 9.56
N LEU A 132 4.38 3.59 10.57
CA LEU A 132 5.19 4.71 11.08
C LEU A 132 6.18 5.25 10.03
N GLY A 133 6.52 4.43 9.04
CA GLY A 133 7.69 4.61 8.18
C GLY A 133 8.90 3.85 8.71
N THR A 134 9.75 3.39 7.81
CA THR A 134 10.98 2.66 8.14
C THR A 134 12.13 3.66 8.33
N GLY A 135 13.22 3.29 9.01
CA GLY A 135 14.36 4.20 9.22
C GLY A 135 14.90 4.84 7.93
N MET A 136 15.05 4.04 6.88
CA MET A 136 15.37 4.45 5.50
C MET A 136 14.52 5.63 5.02
N GLU A 137 13.22 5.62 5.27
CA GLU A 137 12.31 6.70 4.85
C GLU A 137 12.64 8.03 5.55
N TYR A 138 13.10 7.98 6.80
CA TYR A 138 13.49 9.17 7.55
C TYR A 138 14.84 9.75 7.11
N TRP A 139 15.65 8.99 6.35
CA TRP A 139 16.86 9.53 5.73
C TRP A 139 16.56 10.35 4.47
N VAL A 140 15.45 10.07 3.80
CA VAL A 140 15.09 10.68 2.51
C VAL A 140 13.90 11.63 2.60
N ASN A 141 13.35 11.81 3.80
CA ASN A 141 12.27 12.76 4.08
C ASN A 141 12.72 13.80 5.13
N PRO A 142 12.26 15.05 5.03
CA PRO A 142 12.68 16.15 5.91
C PRO A 142 11.94 16.15 7.26
N VAL A 143 11.88 15.01 7.94
CA VAL A 143 11.19 14.85 9.23
C VAL A 143 12.14 14.30 10.28
N ASN A 144 12.19 14.94 11.45
CA ASN A 144 13.01 14.48 12.55
C ASN A 144 12.49 13.11 13.07
N PRO A 145 13.28 12.03 12.95
CA PRO A 145 12.89 10.69 13.38
C PRO A 145 12.56 10.57 14.87
N SER A 146 13.13 11.41 15.74
CA SER A 146 12.81 11.41 17.18
C SER A 146 11.37 11.83 17.49
N THR A 147 10.74 12.58 16.58
CA THR A 147 9.34 13.02 16.72
C THR A 147 8.35 12.15 15.94
N ALA A 148 8.83 11.08 15.29
CA ALA A 148 8.05 10.24 14.38
C ALA A 148 6.71 9.78 14.96
N ARG A 149 6.72 9.27 16.19
CA ARG A 149 5.53 8.69 16.84
C ARG A 149 4.51 9.73 17.24
N GLU A 150 4.98 10.83 17.83
CA GLU A 150 4.12 11.94 18.22
C GLU A 150 3.48 12.58 16.98
N ARG A 151 4.29 12.82 15.94
CA ARG A 151 3.82 13.34 14.65
C ARG A 151 2.86 12.38 13.95
N PHE A 152 3.09 11.06 14.02
CA PHE A 152 2.17 10.05 13.50
C PHE A 152 0.80 10.12 14.20
N ARG A 153 0.79 10.14 15.55
CA ARG A 153 -0.46 10.21 16.33
C ARG A 153 -1.22 11.49 16.02
N GLU A 154 -0.54 12.64 16.01
CA GLU A 154 -1.17 13.92 15.69
C GLU A 154 -1.70 13.95 14.24
N ALA A 155 -0.98 13.35 13.29
CA ALA A 155 -1.43 13.26 11.90
C ALA A 155 -2.68 12.36 11.75
N MET A 156 -2.75 11.27 12.52
CA MET A 156 -3.95 10.44 12.61
C MET A 156 -5.13 11.22 13.22
N ASP A 157 -4.90 12.02 14.26
CA ASP A 157 -5.95 12.85 14.84
C ASP A 157 -6.49 13.90 13.85
N VAL A 158 -5.59 14.55 13.09
CA VAL A 158 -6.00 15.43 11.97
C VAL A 158 -6.84 14.66 10.96
N LEU A 159 -6.36 13.51 10.46
CA LEU A 159 -7.06 12.69 9.47
C LEU A 159 -8.48 12.31 9.95
N MET A 160 -8.58 11.84 11.19
CA MET A 160 -9.84 11.43 11.79
C MET A 160 -10.80 12.60 11.96
N GLN A 161 -10.33 13.76 12.43
CA GLN A 161 -11.16 14.97 12.51
C GLN A 161 -11.66 15.37 11.13
N ALA A 162 -10.78 15.36 10.14
CA ALA A 162 -11.08 15.77 8.76
C ALA A 162 -12.14 14.87 8.09
N TRP A 163 -12.20 13.58 8.44
CA TRP A 163 -13.20 12.64 7.90
C TRP A 163 -14.50 12.55 8.69
N THR A 164 -14.46 12.74 10.00
CA THR A 164 -15.59 12.42 10.89
C THR A 164 -16.34 13.63 11.42
N GLN A 165 -15.75 14.82 11.37
CA GLN A 165 -16.37 16.04 11.86
C GLN A 165 -16.76 16.95 10.68
N PRO A 166 -18.01 17.45 10.65
CA PRO A 166 -18.39 18.48 9.68
C PRO A 166 -17.50 19.72 9.81
N GLY A 167 -16.78 20.06 8.74
CA GLY A 167 -15.95 21.25 8.66
C GLY A 167 -16.72 22.53 8.28
N PRO A 168 -16.06 23.70 8.30
CA PRO A 168 -14.67 23.90 8.70
C PRO A 168 -14.49 23.83 10.22
N THR A 169 -13.47 23.11 10.68
CA THR A 169 -13.07 23.06 12.09
C THR A 169 -11.66 23.64 12.26
N ARG A 170 -11.24 23.91 13.50
CA ARG A 170 -9.86 24.30 13.82
C ARG A 170 -9.09 23.11 14.36
N TYR A 171 -7.79 23.05 14.07
CA TYR A 171 -6.87 22.09 14.69
C TYR A 171 -5.59 22.82 15.11
N ASP A 172 -5.26 22.81 16.39
CA ASP A 172 -4.08 23.48 16.95
C ASP A 172 -3.20 22.47 17.68
N GLY A 173 -2.54 21.61 16.92
CA GLY A 173 -1.59 20.63 17.46
C GLY A 173 -0.18 21.18 17.61
N ARG A 174 0.77 20.32 17.94
CA ARG A 174 2.19 20.66 18.04
C ARG A 174 2.86 20.66 16.66
N PHE A 175 2.52 19.69 15.81
CA PHE A 175 3.13 19.51 14.49
C PHE A 175 2.28 20.08 13.35
N TYR A 176 0.97 20.19 13.53
CA TYR A 176 0.02 20.67 12.53
C TYR A 176 -0.91 21.72 13.13
N GLN A 177 -1.06 22.84 12.44
CA GLN A 177 -1.98 23.91 12.81
C GLN A 177 -2.81 24.31 11.60
N TYR A 178 -4.11 24.06 11.66
CA TYR A 178 -5.08 24.42 10.63
C TYR A 178 -6.09 25.38 11.22
N LYS A 179 -6.10 26.62 10.71
CA LYS A 179 -7.16 27.60 11.04
C LYS A 179 -8.53 27.11 10.55
N TYR A 180 -8.53 26.46 9.38
CA TYR A 180 -9.69 25.87 8.75
C TYR A 180 -9.31 24.48 8.19
N LEU A 181 -9.64 23.43 8.93
CA LEU A 181 -9.58 22.05 8.49
C LEU A 181 -10.94 21.67 7.89
N ASN A 182 -10.96 21.52 6.57
CA ASN A 182 -12.19 21.32 5.79
C ASN A 182 -11.91 20.59 4.48
N PRO A 183 -11.45 19.32 4.52
CA PRO A 183 -11.10 18.59 3.29
C PRO A 183 -12.35 18.31 2.43
N PHE A 184 -12.20 18.34 1.11
CA PHE A 184 -13.21 17.87 0.17
C PHE A 184 -12.61 16.89 -0.85
N PRO A 185 -13.32 15.79 -1.17
CA PRO A 185 -14.60 15.36 -0.61
C PRO A 185 -14.45 14.72 0.80
N PRO A 186 -15.53 14.57 1.59
CA PRO A 186 -15.55 13.62 2.70
C PRO A 186 -15.58 12.18 2.16
N PRO A 187 -15.18 11.18 2.95
CA PRO A 187 -15.20 9.78 2.51
C PRO A 187 -16.63 9.30 2.24
N TYR A 188 -16.74 8.39 1.26
CA TYR A 188 -17.96 7.67 0.92
C TYR A 188 -18.38 6.74 2.07
N GLN A 189 -17.41 6.00 2.61
CA GLN A 189 -17.59 5.14 3.76
C GLN A 189 -17.78 5.96 5.05
N LYS A 190 -18.71 5.55 5.90
CA LYS A 190 -18.97 6.16 7.22
C LYS A 190 -18.58 5.21 8.36
N PRO A 191 -17.98 5.70 9.46
CA PRO A 191 -17.50 7.08 9.62
C PRO A 191 -16.26 7.40 8.77
N HIS A 192 -15.51 6.40 8.34
CA HIS A 192 -14.32 6.52 7.47
C HIS A 192 -14.02 5.16 6.80
N PRO A 193 -13.10 5.10 5.81
CA PRO A 193 -12.60 3.84 5.26
C PRO A 193 -11.95 2.96 6.34
N LYS A 194 -11.87 1.63 6.17
CA LYS A 194 -11.24 0.74 7.18
C LYS A 194 -9.77 1.12 7.37
N ILE A 195 -9.34 1.30 8.62
CA ILE A 195 -7.96 1.68 8.97
C ILE A 195 -7.23 0.52 9.64
N TYR A 196 -5.96 0.35 9.29
CA TYR A 196 -5.00 -0.50 9.98
C TYR A 196 -3.74 0.28 10.33
N ILE A 197 -3.13 -0.10 11.46
CA ILE A 197 -1.80 0.33 11.84
C ILE A 197 -0.82 -0.78 11.51
N VAL A 198 0.25 -0.44 10.79
CA VAL A 198 1.26 -1.41 10.35
C VAL A 198 2.53 -1.24 11.17
N GLY A 199 3.03 -2.34 11.73
CA GLY A 199 4.24 -2.31 12.55
C GLY A 199 5.10 -3.57 12.43
N SER A 200 6.23 -3.57 13.15
CA SER A 200 7.15 -4.71 13.27
C SER A 200 7.12 -5.34 14.66
N GLY A 201 6.01 -5.18 15.40
CA GLY A 201 5.83 -5.75 16.74
C GLY A 201 6.31 -4.88 17.89
N SER A 202 6.20 -3.55 17.76
CA SER A 202 6.33 -2.65 18.91
C SER A 202 5.06 -2.75 19.77
N GLU A 203 5.22 -2.99 21.07
CA GLU A 203 4.10 -3.01 22.02
C GLU A 203 3.33 -1.69 21.99
N GLU A 204 4.03 -0.56 21.89
CA GLU A 204 3.42 0.76 21.77
C GLU A 204 2.54 0.91 20.52
N THR A 205 2.96 0.32 19.39
CA THR A 205 2.19 0.37 18.14
C THR A 205 0.99 -0.57 18.19
N ILE A 206 1.15 -1.74 18.80
CA ILE A 206 0.07 -2.71 19.03
C ILE A 206 -1.00 -2.09 19.94
N ALA A 207 -0.57 -1.49 21.05
CA ALA A 207 -1.45 -0.83 22.01
C ALA A 207 -2.21 0.31 21.35
N TYR A 208 -1.53 1.21 20.63
CA TYR A 208 -2.20 2.31 19.93
C TYR A 208 -3.27 1.83 18.95
N ALA A 209 -2.98 0.80 18.14
CA ALA A 209 -3.95 0.23 17.21
C ALA A 209 -5.18 -0.33 17.95
N ALA A 210 -4.94 -1.14 18.98
CA ALA A 210 -5.99 -1.78 19.76
C ALA A 210 -6.84 -0.78 20.55
N GLU A 211 -6.22 0.19 21.23
CA GLU A 211 -6.90 1.23 22.02
C GLU A 211 -7.80 2.13 21.17
N LYS A 212 -7.39 2.42 19.93
CA LYS A 212 -8.15 3.25 18.98
C LYS A 212 -9.17 2.46 18.16
N GLY A 213 -9.20 1.14 18.28
CA GLY A 213 -10.09 0.27 17.49
C GLY A 213 -9.72 0.16 16.01
N PHE A 214 -8.47 0.47 15.65
CA PHE A 214 -7.94 0.23 14.31
C PHE A 214 -7.47 -1.20 14.17
N GLY A 215 -7.54 -1.74 12.96
CA GLY A 215 -6.94 -3.04 12.69
C GLY A 215 -5.41 -3.01 12.81
N TYR A 216 -4.79 -4.18 12.88
CA TYR A 216 -3.34 -4.30 13.02
C TYR A 216 -2.74 -5.27 12.01
N SER A 217 -1.56 -4.93 11.51
CA SER A 217 -0.78 -5.81 10.63
C SER A 217 0.71 -5.78 10.97
N GLN A 218 1.37 -6.88 10.64
CA GLN A 218 2.81 -7.01 10.70
C GLN A 218 3.38 -7.50 9.39
N VAL A 219 4.49 -6.88 9.00
CA VAL A 219 5.26 -7.26 7.81
C VAL A 219 6.65 -7.71 8.22
N PHE A 220 7.16 -8.76 7.54
CA PHE A 220 8.52 -9.27 7.69
C PHE A 220 8.90 -9.72 9.11
N VAL A 221 7.92 -10.21 9.89
CA VAL A 221 8.13 -10.80 11.22
C VAL A 221 7.91 -12.32 11.13
N PRO A 222 8.81 -13.16 11.69
CA PRO A 222 8.60 -14.60 11.75
C PRO A 222 7.30 -14.98 12.47
N LEU A 223 6.75 -16.15 12.16
CA LEU A 223 5.42 -16.56 12.61
C LEU A 223 5.23 -16.52 14.13
N ALA A 224 6.13 -17.12 14.91
CA ALA A 224 5.97 -17.20 16.37
C ALA A 224 5.85 -15.81 17.06
N PRO A 225 6.78 -14.85 16.85
CA PRO A 225 6.63 -13.49 17.38
C PRO A 225 5.43 -12.74 16.80
N GLN A 226 5.03 -13.04 15.56
CA GLN A 226 3.82 -12.47 14.94
C GLN A 226 2.55 -12.91 15.69
N LEU A 227 2.41 -14.22 15.98
CA LEU A 227 1.29 -14.76 16.75
C LEU A 227 1.19 -14.13 18.14
N LYS A 228 2.32 -13.96 18.84
CA LYS A 228 2.36 -13.27 20.14
C LYS A 228 1.86 -11.83 20.04
N SER A 229 2.26 -11.11 18.99
CA SER A 229 1.84 -9.73 18.76
C SER A 229 0.33 -9.62 18.51
N PHE A 230 -0.24 -10.54 17.73
CA PHE A 230 -1.67 -10.61 17.47
C PHE A 230 -2.48 -11.01 18.69
N GLN A 231 -1.94 -11.87 19.55
CA GLN A 231 -2.56 -12.18 20.83
C GLN A 231 -2.58 -10.95 21.75
N ASN A 232 -1.47 -10.24 21.87
CA ASN A 232 -1.39 -8.99 22.64
C ASN A 232 -2.39 -7.94 22.13
N TYR A 233 -2.49 -7.76 20.80
CA TYR A 233 -3.50 -6.89 20.18
C TYR A 233 -4.94 -7.24 20.64
N ARG A 234 -5.29 -8.53 20.61
CA ARG A 234 -6.62 -9.01 21.04
C ARG A 234 -6.88 -8.75 22.51
N GLU A 235 -5.90 -8.98 23.37
CA GLU A 235 -6.00 -8.77 24.82
C GLU A 235 -6.18 -7.29 25.17
N ILE A 236 -5.47 -6.39 24.49
CA ILE A 236 -5.64 -4.94 24.68
C ILE A 236 -7.02 -4.49 24.18
N ALA A 237 -7.42 -4.90 22.98
CA ALA A 237 -8.72 -4.53 22.43
C ALA A 237 -9.88 -5.02 23.31
N ALA A 238 -9.79 -6.24 23.84
CA ALA A 238 -10.78 -6.80 24.75
C ALA A 238 -10.91 -5.97 26.05
N ARG A 239 -9.79 -5.49 26.61
CA ARG A 239 -9.80 -4.61 27.80
C ARG A 239 -10.49 -3.27 27.55
N HIS A 240 -10.52 -2.81 26.29
CA HIS A 240 -11.21 -1.59 25.87
C HIS A 240 -12.65 -1.84 25.38
N GLY A 241 -13.17 -3.07 25.52
CA GLY A 241 -14.50 -3.43 25.05
C GLY A 241 -14.64 -3.46 23.53
N LEU A 242 -13.53 -3.50 22.80
CA LEU A 242 -13.51 -3.48 21.34
C LEU A 242 -13.56 -4.91 20.79
N LYS A 243 -14.51 -5.14 19.88
CA LYS A 243 -14.65 -6.43 19.20
C LYS A 243 -13.50 -6.61 18.21
N VAL A 244 -12.69 -7.64 18.44
CA VAL A 244 -11.72 -8.11 17.44
C VAL A 244 -12.34 -9.24 16.66
N ASP A 245 -12.56 -8.98 15.37
CA ASP A 245 -12.94 -9.99 14.41
C ASP A 245 -11.76 -10.36 13.53
N SER A 246 -12.01 -11.31 12.63
CA SER A 246 -11.03 -11.72 11.63
C SER A 246 -10.57 -10.54 10.77
N GLU A 247 -11.48 -9.60 10.48
CA GLU A 247 -11.26 -8.42 9.67
C GLU A 247 -10.35 -7.37 10.33
N SER A 248 -9.99 -7.57 11.60
CA SER A 248 -9.13 -6.68 12.38
C SER A 248 -7.64 -6.99 12.22
N ILE A 249 -7.27 -8.14 11.64
CA ILE A 249 -5.87 -8.55 11.50
C ILE A 249 -5.55 -8.89 10.05
N ILE A 250 -4.44 -8.35 9.56
CA ILE A 250 -3.87 -8.65 8.25
C ILE A 250 -2.56 -9.42 8.44
N ILE A 251 -2.42 -10.54 7.73
CA ILE A 251 -1.21 -11.36 7.69
C ILE A 251 -0.56 -11.23 6.30
N SER A 252 0.71 -10.82 6.27
CA SER A 252 1.49 -10.81 5.03
C SER A 252 2.25 -12.12 4.87
N ALA A 253 2.07 -12.80 3.74
CA ALA A 253 2.80 -14.01 3.38
C ALA A 253 3.44 -13.87 1.99
N MET A 254 4.62 -14.47 1.81
CA MET A 254 5.14 -14.76 0.47
C MET A 254 4.70 -16.17 0.11
N VAL A 255 4.05 -16.32 -1.04
CA VAL A 255 3.41 -17.57 -1.43
C VAL A 255 3.88 -17.93 -2.82
N TYR A 256 4.36 -19.15 -2.97
CA TYR A 256 4.63 -19.77 -4.27
C TYR A 256 3.79 -21.06 -4.33
N VAL A 257 3.03 -21.23 -5.40
CA VAL A 257 2.13 -22.38 -5.58
C VAL A 257 2.65 -23.22 -6.74
N ALA A 258 2.91 -24.50 -6.48
CA ALA A 258 3.28 -25.50 -7.47
C ALA A 258 2.52 -26.81 -7.18
N GLU A 259 2.66 -27.82 -8.05
CA GLU A 259 1.93 -29.08 -7.86
C GLU A 259 2.38 -29.86 -6.62
N THR A 260 3.61 -29.63 -6.15
CA THR A 260 4.14 -30.20 -4.91
C THR A 260 4.91 -29.17 -4.11
N GLU A 261 5.00 -29.38 -2.79
CA GLU A 261 5.82 -28.54 -1.91
C GLU A 261 7.29 -28.52 -2.35
N GLN A 262 7.83 -29.68 -2.74
CA GLN A 262 9.20 -29.78 -3.21
C GLN A 262 9.45 -28.88 -4.42
N LYS A 263 8.57 -28.92 -5.44
CA LYS A 263 8.66 -28.02 -6.59
C LYS A 263 8.50 -26.57 -6.19
N ALA A 264 7.58 -26.25 -5.28
CA ALA A 264 7.36 -24.88 -4.83
C ALA A 264 8.61 -24.31 -4.15
N ILE A 265 9.32 -25.13 -3.38
CA ILE A 265 10.61 -24.76 -2.77
C ILE A 265 11.68 -24.61 -3.86
N GLU A 266 11.83 -25.59 -4.75
CA GLU A 266 12.86 -25.57 -5.81
C GLU A 266 12.73 -24.34 -6.71
N GLU A 267 11.52 -24.01 -7.13
CA GLU A 267 11.25 -22.88 -8.04
C GLU A 267 11.21 -21.54 -7.31
N GLY A 268 10.55 -21.47 -6.14
CA GLY A 268 10.28 -20.22 -5.44
C GLY A 268 11.43 -19.73 -4.55
N ARG A 269 12.32 -20.62 -4.10
CA ARG A 269 13.35 -20.33 -3.09
C ARG A 269 14.25 -19.17 -3.47
N ASP A 270 14.85 -19.22 -4.65
CA ASP A 270 15.84 -18.22 -5.07
C ASP A 270 15.20 -16.84 -5.25
N HIS A 271 13.92 -16.79 -5.61
CA HIS A 271 13.16 -15.56 -5.78
C HIS A 271 12.78 -14.92 -4.45
N ILE A 272 12.35 -15.73 -3.47
CA ILE A 272 12.11 -15.26 -2.10
C ILE A 272 13.43 -14.80 -1.48
N LEU A 273 14.51 -15.58 -1.62
CA LEU A 273 15.82 -15.21 -1.09
C LEU A 273 16.38 -13.96 -1.76
N PHE A 274 16.23 -13.81 -3.08
CA PHE A 274 16.64 -12.61 -3.80
C PHE A 274 16.04 -11.35 -3.17
N TYR A 275 14.75 -11.39 -2.85
CA TYR A 275 14.11 -10.27 -2.20
C TYR A 275 14.76 -9.91 -0.85
N PHE A 276 14.94 -10.88 0.05
CA PHE A 276 15.50 -10.58 1.38
C PHE A 276 16.99 -10.23 1.33
N GLN A 277 17.75 -10.88 0.45
CA GLN A 277 19.21 -10.73 0.38
C GLN A 277 19.66 -9.55 -0.49
N LYS A 278 18.81 -9.08 -1.41
CA LYS A 278 19.16 -8.02 -2.37
C LYS A 278 18.27 -6.79 -2.23
N LEU A 279 16.95 -6.95 -2.28
CA LEU A 279 16.02 -5.82 -2.32
C LEU A 279 15.78 -5.21 -0.94
N LEU A 280 15.43 -6.02 0.05
CA LEU A 280 15.18 -5.55 1.42
C LEU A 280 16.47 -5.32 2.22
N LYS A 281 17.61 -5.81 1.72
CA LYS A 281 18.91 -5.61 2.35
C LYS A 281 19.22 -4.11 2.45
N THR A 282 19.61 -3.68 3.64
CA THR A 282 20.02 -2.31 3.94
C THR A 282 21.17 -2.31 4.94
N SER A 283 21.96 -1.25 4.94
CA SER A 283 23.04 -1.06 5.92
C SER A 283 22.48 -0.73 7.31
N PRO A 284 23.10 -1.20 8.41
CA PRO A 284 22.62 -0.93 9.78
C PRO A 284 22.42 0.55 10.10
N HIS A 285 23.25 1.45 9.56
CA HIS A 285 23.14 2.90 9.80
C HIS A 285 21.87 3.51 9.17
N PHE A 286 21.43 2.99 8.01
CA PHE A 286 20.19 3.43 7.39
C PHE A 286 18.94 2.91 8.12
N TYR A 287 19.04 1.72 8.72
CA TYR A 287 17.92 1.09 9.41
C TYR A 287 17.45 1.84 10.66
N ALA A 288 18.37 2.46 11.40
CA ALA A 288 18.08 3.12 12.66
C ALA A 288 18.67 4.54 12.70
N PRO A 289 18.07 5.50 11.97
CA PRO A 289 18.48 6.90 12.11
C PRO A 289 18.37 7.34 13.58
N PRO A 290 19.26 8.24 14.05
CA PRO A 290 19.28 8.68 15.43
C PRO A 290 17.89 9.16 15.90
N GLY A 291 17.37 8.56 16.98
CA GLY A 291 16.06 8.90 17.55
C GLY A 291 14.85 8.15 16.96
N HIS A 292 15.01 7.37 15.88
CA HIS A 292 13.88 6.61 15.30
C HIS A 292 13.41 5.45 16.18
N LEU A 293 14.34 4.80 16.87
CA LEU A 293 14.07 3.70 17.80
C LEU A 293 14.08 4.21 19.24
N PRO A 294 13.19 3.69 20.12
CA PRO A 294 13.35 3.86 21.56
C PRO A 294 14.73 3.39 22.02
N ILE A 295 15.30 4.05 23.04
CA ILE A 295 16.68 3.81 23.51
C ILE A 295 16.88 2.33 23.89
N GLU A 296 15.90 1.73 24.56
CA GLU A 296 15.92 0.33 24.98
C GLU A 296 15.98 -0.63 23.79
N ARG A 297 15.26 -0.33 22.70
CA ARG A 297 15.31 -1.12 21.47
C ARG A 297 16.63 -0.91 20.73
N LEU A 298 17.14 0.31 20.71
CA LEU A 298 18.43 0.62 20.10
C LEU A 298 19.56 -0.13 20.83
N ARG A 299 19.58 -0.13 22.17
CA ARG A 299 20.55 -0.88 22.99
C ARG A 299 20.52 -2.37 22.67
N LYS A 300 19.35 -3.00 22.77
CA LYS A 300 19.17 -4.42 22.41
C LYS A 300 19.67 -4.72 21.00
N ARG A 301 19.46 -3.79 20.06
CA ARG A 301 19.89 -3.98 18.67
C ARG A 301 21.40 -3.91 18.50
N LEU A 302 22.07 -2.98 19.18
CA LEU A 302 23.54 -2.85 19.17
C LEU A 302 24.23 -4.05 19.83
N GLU A 303 23.56 -4.70 20.78
CA GLU A 303 24.03 -5.93 21.44
C GLU A 303 23.83 -7.20 20.59
N MET A 304 22.95 -7.16 19.58
CA MET A 304 22.74 -8.29 18.68
C MET A 304 23.85 -8.35 17.62
N PRO A 305 24.41 -9.54 17.34
CA PRO A 305 25.35 -9.69 16.23
C PRO A 305 24.68 -9.25 14.92
N ASN A 306 25.47 -8.65 14.01
CA ASN A 306 25.01 -8.19 12.70
C ASN A 306 24.21 -9.31 12.01
N ILE A 307 22.88 -9.13 11.93
CA ILE A 307 22.00 -10.08 11.24
C ILE A 307 22.23 -9.86 9.74
N GLN A 308 23.27 -10.50 9.20
CA GLN A 308 23.49 -10.59 7.76
C GLN A 308 22.67 -11.73 7.13
N ASP A 309 22.26 -12.71 7.94
CA ASP A 309 21.47 -13.86 7.51
C ASP A 309 20.04 -13.77 8.07
N THR A 310 19.09 -13.39 7.22
CA THR A 310 17.67 -13.57 7.55
C THR A 310 17.36 -15.06 7.49
N GLU A 311 16.98 -15.66 8.62
CA GLU A 311 16.46 -17.02 8.63
C GLU A 311 15.08 -17.01 7.97
N ILE A 312 14.99 -17.59 6.78
CA ILE A 312 13.73 -17.79 6.06
C ILE A 312 13.32 -19.23 6.27
N THR A 313 12.17 -19.44 6.88
CA THR A 313 11.52 -20.74 6.94
C THR A 313 10.79 -20.97 5.62
N LEU A 314 11.20 -21.98 4.88
CA LEU A 314 10.51 -22.46 3.68
C LEU A 314 9.82 -23.77 4.05
N GLY A 315 8.50 -23.84 3.93
CA GLY A 315 7.73 -25.04 4.25
C GLY A 315 6.25 -24.74 4.41
N SER A 316 5.43 -25.78 4.24
CA SER A 316 4.02 -25.80 4.59
C SER A 316 3.83 -25.60 6.10
N SER A 317 2.63 -25.21 6.52
CA SER A 317 2.29 -25.03 7.94
C SER A 317 2.49 -26.30 8.78
N GLN A 318 2.70 -27.45 8.15
CA GLN A 318 2.90 -28.75 8.80
C GLN A 318 4.39 -29.14 8.93
N HIS A 319 5.29 -28.64 8.06
CA HIS A 319 6.71 -28.99 8.07
C HIS A 319 7.62 -27.79 7.73
N PRO A 320 8.00 -26.96 8.72
CA PRO A 320 8.94 -25.86 8.50
C PRO A 320 10.38 -26.39 8.30
N LEU A 321 11.01 -26.07 7.17
CA LEU A 321 12.46 -26.25 6.99
C LEU A 321 13.15 -24.88 7.13
N SER A 322 14.08 -24.75 8.09
CA SER A 322 15.00 -23.62 8.12
C SER A 322 16.21 -23.92 7.22
N ASN A 323 16.55 -23.00 6.33
CA ASN A 323 17.63 -23.24 5.38
C ASN A 323 18.49 -21.98 5.19
N ARG A 324 19.79 -22.08 5.50
CA ARG A 324 20.84 -21.09 5.16
C ARG A 324 21.50 -21.52 3.83
N ALA A 325 21.45 -20.72 2.76
CA ALA A 325 22.20 -21.03 1.55
C ALA A 325 22.60 -19.80 0.70
N ARG A 326 23.73 -19.96 -0.01
CA ARG A 326 24.49 -18.94 -0.77
C ARG A 326 23.94 -18.72 -2.18
N ASN A 327 24.12 -17.48 -2.67
CA ASN A 327 23.71 -16.97 -3.98
C ASN A 327 24.17 -17.82 -5.18
N THR A 328 23.24 -18.17 -6.08
CA THR A 328 23.50 -18.41 -7.51
C THR A 328 22.49 -17.62 -8.32
N GLY A 329 22.97 -16.78 -9.23
CA GLY A 329 22.16 -15.78 -9.92
C GLY A 329 21.40 -16.32 -11.12
N ALA A 330 20.12 -15.97 -11.21
CA ALA A 330 19.39 -15.60 -12.43
C ALA A 330 17.97 -15.15 -12.04
N GLY A 331 17.54 -13.99 -12.52
CA GLY A 331 16.24 -13.41 -12.18
C GLY A 331 15.07 -14.15 -12.84
N ARG A 332 14.18 -14.71 -12.01
CA ARG A 332 12.78 -15.07 -12.34
C ARG A 332 11.88 -14.76 -11.11
N ARG A 333 10.56 -14.90 -11.23
CA ARG A 333 9.54 -14.12 -10.49
C ARG A 333 8.94 -14.82 -9.28
N THR A 334 8.57 -14.03 -8.26
CA THR A 334 7.65 -14.40 -7.18
C THR A 334 6.56 -13.36 -6.99
N ASP A 335 5.33 -13.84 -6.90
CA ASP A 335 4.15 -13.04 -6.57
C ASP A 335 3.82 -13.17 -5.07
N ARG A 336 3.15 -12.17 -4.47
CA ARG A 336 2.81 -12.20 -3.02
C ARG A 336 1.31 -12.24 -2.79
N LEU A 337 0.96 -12.87 -1.68
CA LEU A 337 -0.42 -12.99 -1.20
C LEU A 337 -0.50 -12.41 0.20
N LEU A 338 -1.24 -11.32 0.34
CA LEU A 338 -1.65 -10.84 1.64
C LEU A 338 -2.92 -11.62 2.02
N VAL A 339 -2.90 -12.29 3.17
CA VAL A 339 -4.04 -13.08 3.66
C VAL A 339 -4.66 -12.34 4.82
N ARG A 340 -5.92 -11.96 4.66
CA ARG A 340 -6.76 -11.45 5.74
C ARG A 340 -7.67 -12.59 6.18
N ALA A 341 -7.92 -12.72 7.47
CA ALA A 341 -9.01 -13.59 7.92
C ALA A 341 -10.33 -12.79 7.86
N GLY A 342 -11.43 -13.34 7.37
CA GLY A 342 -12.75 -12.71 7.28
C GLY A 342 -13.92 -13.70 7.42
N ALA A 343 -14.55 -13.88 8.58
CA ALA A 343 -15.84 -14.57 8.70
C ALA A 343 -16.99 -13.61 8.33
N LYS A 344 -17.85 -14.00 7.36
CA LYS A 344 -19.09 -13.25 7.08
C LYS A 344 -20.02 -13.25 8.29
N GLN A 345 -20.43 -12.07 8.74
CA GLN A 345 -21.63 -11.91 9.57
C GLN A 345 -22.83 -11.80 8.62
N GLN A 346 -23.81 -12.70 8.77
CA GLN A 346 -25.08 -12.63 8.02
C GLN A 346 -25.89 -11.43 8.54
N ASP A 347 -26.34 -10.59 7.62
CA ASP A 347 -27.72 -10.10 7.52
C ASP A 347 -27.84 -9.12 6.34
N HIS A 348 -27.94 -9.63 5.11
CA HIS A 348 -28.54 -8.96 3.94
C HIS A 348 -28.73 -9.99 2.80
N PRO A 349 -29.76 -9.84 1.93
CA PRO A 349 -30.12 -10.86 0.95
C PRO A 349 -29.02 -11.05 -0.11
N PRO A 350 -28.85 -12.28 -0.63
CA PRO A 350 -27.67 -12.64 -1.41
C PRO A 350 -27.64 -11.97 -2.79
N PRO A 351 -26.48 -11.50 -3.28
CA PRO A 351 -26.30 -11.25 -4.71
C PRO A 351 -26.31 -12.58 -5.47
N ALA A 352 -26.87 -12.55 -6.68
CA ALA A 352 -27.15 -13.71 -7.52
C ALA A 352 -25.94 -14.65 -7.70
N ARG A 353 -26.24 -15.96 -7.70
CA ARG A 353 -25.31 -17.09 -7.73
C ARG A 353 -24.20 -16.94 -8.78
N ARG A 354 -22.94 -17.15 -8.34
CA ARG A 354 -21.80 -17.50 -9.22
C ARG A 354 -22.15 -18.77 -9.99
N ARG A 355 -22.37 -18.67 -11.31
CA ARG A 355 -22.30 -19.83 -12.21
C ARG A 355 -20.87 -19.96 -12.69
N HIS A 356 -20.25 -21.09 -12.38
CA HIS A 356 -19.10 -21.58 -13.12
C HIS A 356 -19.56 -21.83 -14.55
N ALA A 357 -18.94 -21.18 -15.53
CA ALA A 357 -19.07 -21.52 -16.94
C ALA A 357 -17.70 -21.97 -17.42
N ALA A 358 -17.62 -23.27 -17.74
CA ALA A 358 -16.58 -23.83 -18.57
C ALA A 358 -16.60 -23.13 -19.94
N LEU A 359 -15.42 -22.86 -20.48
CA LEU A 359 -15.23 -22.35 -21.82
C LEU A 359 -15.55 -23.47 -22.83
N GLU A 360 -16.70 -23.40 -23.47
CA GLU A 360 -16.95 -24.01 -24.78
C GLU A 360 -17.47 -22.93 -25.73
N GLY A 361 -16.92 -22.93 -26.94
CA GLY A 361 -17.00 -21.82 -27.89
C GLY A 361 -18.38 -21.60 -28.51
N GLY A 362 -18.56 -20.40 -29.03
CA GLY A 362 -19.68 -20.03 -29.88
C GLY A 362 -19.56 -18.58 -30.34
N GLN A 363 -19.19 -18.39 -31.62
CA GLN A 363 -19.33 -17.12 -32.31
C GLN A 363 -20.81 -16.74 -32.35
N GLU A 364 -21.18 -15.55 -31.88
CA GLU A 364 -22.35 -14.84 -32.41
C GLU A 364 -22.08 -13.33 -32.48
N HIS A 365 -22.19 -12.81 -33.69
CA HIS A 365 -22.24 -11.39 -34.03
C HIS A 365 -23.51 -10.76 -33.47
N HIS A 366 -23.39 -9.59 -32.83
CA HIS A 366 -24.53 -8.71 -32.62
C HIS A 366 -24.30 -7.32 -33.21
N ASP A 367 -25.02 -7.10 -34.30
CA ASP A 367 -25.33 -5.86 -34.98
C ASP A 367 -25.94 -4.82 -34.02
N PHE A 368 -25.31 -3.65 -33.91
CA PHE A 368 -25.90 -2.47 -33.28
C PHE A 368 -26.54 -1.59 -34.37
N ARG A 369 -27.85 -1.77 -34.61
CA ARG A 369 -28.65 -0.85 -35.43
C ARG A 369 -29.03 0.38 -34.61
N GLY A 370 -28.20 1.42 -34.66
CA GLY A 370 -28.59 2.79 -34.30
C GLY A 370 -29.19 3.50 -35.52
N ARG A 371 -30.50 3.76 -35.49
CA ARG A 371 -31.19 4.60 -36.48
C ARG A 371 -30.91 6.07 -36.21
N SER A 372 -30.41 6.79 -37.20
CA SER A 372 -30.73 8.20 -37.42
C SER A 372 -30.38 8.57 -38.86
N ASP A 373 -31.40 8.76 -39.69
CA ASP A 373 -31.30 9.30 -41.05
C ASP A 373 -31.67 10.80 -41.08
N PRO A 374 -31.32 11.53 -42.16
CA PRO A 374 -30.83 12.91 -42.10
C PRO A 374 -31.76 13.94 -42.78
N ALA A 375 -31.46 15.23 -42.59
CA ALA A 375 -31.71 16.26 -43.61
C ALA A 375 -30.86 17.53 -43.37
N SER A 376 -30.13 17.90 -44.41
CA SER A 376 -29.39 19.16 -44.67
C SER A 376 -30.38 20.23 -45.26
N PRO A 377 -30.02 21.44 -45.78
CA PRO A 377 -28.67 21.99 -46.06
C PRO A 377 -28.42 23.52 -45.88
N ALA A 378 -27.13 23.86 -46.03
CA ALA A 378 -26.51 24.98 -46.78
C ALA A 378 -26.63 26.47 -46.36
N ASN A 379 -25.45 27.08 -46.18
CA ASN A 379 -24.90 28.32 -46.78
C ASN A 379 -23.92 28.95 -45.77
N GLY A 380 -22.72 29.45 -46.08
CA GLY A 380 -21.96 29.66 -47.30
C GLY A 380 -20.72 30.52 -46.94
N SER A 381 -19.58 30.23 -47.58
CA SER A 381 -18.46 31.12 -47.96
C SER A 381 -17.90 32.20 -47.01
N GLY A 382 -16.57 32.26 -46.88
CA GLY A 382 -15.87 33.52 -46.60
C GLY A 382 -14.44 33.40 -46.08
N SER A 383 -13.48 33.95 -46.82
CA SER A 383 -12.03 33.78 -46.70
C SER A 383 -11.30 34.76 -45.76
N ALA A 384 -10.05 34.38 -45.46
CA ALA A 384 -8.84 35.22 -45.40
C ALA A 384 -8.45 36.00 -44.11
N ALA A 385 -7.23 35.67 -43.68
CA ALA A 385 -6.11 36.55 -43.33
C ALA A 385 -6.18 37.52 -42.13
N GLY A 386 -5.33 37.22 -41.15
CA GLY A 386 -4.34 38.16 -40.62
C GLY A 386 -4.77 39.06 -39.46
N ARG A 387 -4.14 38.87 -38.29
CA ARG A 387 -3.49 39.95 -37.53
C ARG A 387 -2.71 39.42 -36.32
N ARG A 388 -1.46 39.90 -36.21
CA ARG A 388 -0.65 39.97 -34.98
C ARG A 388 -1.42 40.73 -33.90
N ILE A 389 -1.27 40.33 -32.64
CA ILE A 389 -1.42 41.23 -31.49
C ILE A 389 -0.20 41.05 -30.58
N GLU A 390 0.48 42.17 -30.35
CA GLU A 390 1.62 42.37 -29.47
C GLU A 390 1.22 42.32 -27.99
N GLY A 391 2.22 42.11 -27.14
CA GLY A 391 2.08 41.76 -25.74
C GLY A 391 1.54 42.84 -24.80
N ARG A 392 1.29 42.40 -23.57
CA ARG A 392 1.24 43.25 -22.38
C ARG A 392 1.97 42.59 -21.23
N GLN A 393 2.99 43.31 -20.75
CA GLN A 393 3.70 43.11 -19.50
C GLN A 393 2.75 43.35 -18.32
N TRP A 394 2.96 42.58 -17.25
CA TRP A 394 2.32 42.76 -15.95
C TRP A 394 3.12 43.75 -15.12
N THR A 395 2.49 44.84 -14.68
CA THR A 395 3.03 45.77 -13.68
C THR A 395 2.34 45.57 -12.34
N ALA A 396 3.13 45.32 -11.31
CA ALA A 396 2.74 45.27 -9.91
C ALA A 396 2.38 46.68 -9.38
N SER A 397 1.57 46.74 -8.33
CA SER A 397 1.45 47.91 -7.46
C SER A 397 1.20 47.52 -6.00
N PRO A 398 1.62 48.37 -5.05
CA PRO A 398 2.12 47.95 -3.74
C PRO A 398 1.14 48.24 -2.59
N SER A 399 1.49 47.66 -1.44
CA SER A 399 0.90 47.83 -0.11
C SER A 399 0.92 49.27 0.44
N ALA A 400 -0.15 49.62 1.14
CA ALA A 400 -0.23 50.55 2.29
C ALA A 400 -1.57 50.22 3.00
N THR A 401 -1.74 50.14 4.32
CA THR A 401 -1.08 50.73 5.50
C THR A 401 -1.16 49.78 6.68
#